data_AF-N9ZDU3-F1
#
_entry.id   AF-N9ZDU3-F1
#
_cell.length_a   1.000
_cell.length_b   1.000
_cell.length_c   1.000
_cell.angle_alpha   90.00
_cell.angle_beta   90.00
_cell.angle_gamma   90.00
#
_symmetry.space_group_name_H-M   'P 1'
#
loop_
_entity.id
_entity.type
_entity.pdbx_description
1 polymer ?
#
loop_
_entity_poly.entity_id
_entity_poly.type
_entity_poly.pdbx_seq_one_letter_code
_entity_poly.pdbx_strand_id
1 'polypeptide(L)' 'MPDNTQRIDDCECIYCHHVFDGKQACNSNMDAGVVECPKCGREMGVSLSIEYLCYSVD' A
#
# COMPACT_ATOMS: atom_id res chain seq x y z
N MET A 1 18.76 -4.64 -18.11
CA MET A 1 17.47 -5.08 -17.53
C MET A 1 17.26 -4.23 -16.29
N PRO A 2 16.06 -3.76 -15.96
CA PRO A 2 15.90 -3.06 -14.69
C PRO A 2 16.29 -4.03 -13.57
N ASP A 3 17.29 -3.65 -12.76
CA ASP A 3 17.87 -4.49 -11.68
C ASP A 3 16.91 -4.66 -10.48
N ASN A 4 15.66 -4.22 -10.62
CA ASN A 4 14.61 -4.37 -9.61
C ASN A 4 13.23 -4.20 -10.26
N THR A 5 12.23 -4.77 -9.59
CA THR A 5 10.82 -4.62 -9.95
C THR A 5 10.11 -3.82 -8.86
N GLN A 6 9.45 -2.72 -9.23
CA GLN A 6 8.53 -2.01 -8.35
C GLN A 6 7.12 -2.59 -8.57
N ARG A 7 6.57 -3.29 -7.58
CA ARG A 7 5.12 -3.59 -7.52
C ARG A 7 4.48 -2.50 -6.66
N ILE A 8 3.46 -1.83 -7.17
CA ILE A 8 2.88 -0.63 -6.55
C ILE A 8 1.74 -1.04 -5.62
N ASP A 9 1.85 -0.66 -4.34
CA ASP A 9 0.87 -0.89 -3.27
C ASP A 9 -0.08 0.32 -3.13
N ASP A 10 -0.86 0.63 -4.16
CA ASP A 10 -1.80 1.76 -4.11
C ASP A 10 -3.07 1.43 -3.30
N CYS A 11 -3.55 2.40 -2.54
CA CYS A 11 -4.85 2.38 -1.87
C CYS A 11 -5.79 3.41 -2.52
N GLU A 12 -7.04 3.02 -2.77
CA GLU A 12 -8.09 3.94 -3.21
C GLU A 12 -9.09 4.18 -2.08
N CYS A 13 -9.32 5.46 -1.76
CA CYS A 13 -10.29 5.85 -0.75
C CYS A 13 -11.72 5.54 -1.21
N ILE A 14 -12.45 4.69 -0.47
CA ILE A 14 -13.85 4.33 -0.77
C ILE A 14 -14.85 5.50 -0.68
N TYR A 15 -14.44 6.66 -0.15
CA TYR A 15 -15.31 7.83 0.02
C TYR A 15 -15.06 8.93 -1.02
N CYS A 16 -13.80 9.16 -1.41
CA CYS A 16 -13.44 10.27 -2.30
C CYS A 16 -12.64 9.84 -3.53
N HIS A 17 -12.43 8.54 -3.73
CA HIS A 17 -11.75 7.92 -4.86
C HIS A 17 -10.34 8.46 -5.11
N HIS A 18 -9.74 9.04 -4.08
CA HIS A 18 -8.34 9.45 -4.13
C HIS A 18 -7.45 8.22 -4.00
N VAL A 19 -6.54 8.06 -4.95
CA VAL A 19 -5.50 7.04 -4.93
C VAL A 19 -4.26 7.60 -4.22
N PHE A 20 -3.70 6.82 -3.30
CA PHE A 20 -2.53 7.20 -2.49
C PHE A 20 -1.68 5.98 -2.15
N ASP A 21 -0.44 6.23 -1.69
CA ASP A 21 0.54 5.20 -1.32
C ASP A 21 0.06 4.41 -0.09
N GLY A 22 -0.34 3.15 -0.30
CA GLY A 22 -0.82 2.25 0.73
C GLY A 22 0.26 1.83 1.72
N LYS A 23 1.53 1.74 1.28
CA LYS A 23 2.67 1.45 2.17
C LYS A 23 2.88 2.59 3.17
N GLN A 24 2.82 3.84 2.72
CA GLN A 24 2.89 4.99 3.61
C GLN A 24 1.68 5.06 4.53
N ALA A 25 0.47 4.84 4.00
CA ALA A 25 -0.76 4.86 4.79
C ALA A 25 -0.78 3.80 5.88
N CYS A 26 -0.20 2.62 5.62
CA CYS A 26 -0.06 1.56 6.61
C CYS A 26 1.18 1.72 7.50
N ASN A 27 2.02 2.75 7.31
CA ASN A 27 3.30 2.94 8.00
C ASN A 27 4.21 1.69 7.96
N SER A 28 4.20 0.96 6.83
CA SER A 28 4.85 -0.35 6.67
C SER A 28 4.43 -1.42 7.71
N ASN A 29 3.31 -1.23 8.41
CA ASN A 29 2.72 -2.20 9.31
C ASN A 29 1.94 -3.24 8.49
N MET A 30 2.45 -4.48 8.46
CA MET A 30 1.85 -5.59 7.72
C MET A 30 0.55 -6.12 8.37
N ASP A 31 0.25 -5.68 9.59
CA ASP A 31 -0.97 -6.02 10.34
C ASP A 31 -1.93 -4.81 10.45
N ALA A 32 -1.72 -3.75 9.67
CA ALA A 32 -2.64 -2.61 9.66
C ALA A 32 -4.04 -3.07 9.23
N GLY A 33 -5.04 -2.82 10.06
CA GLY A 33 -6.45 -3.10 9.76
C GLY A 33 -7.26 -1.86 9.40
N VAL A 34 -6.73 -0.66 9.67
CA VAL A 34 -7.39 0.63 9.44
C VAL A 34 -6.35 1.64 8.93
N VAL A 35 -6.75 2.47 7.97
CA VAL A 35 -5.98 3.62 7.46
C VAL A 35 -6.85 4.85 7.32
N GLU A 36 -6.25 6.04 7.38
CA GLU A 36 -6.92 7.32 7.16
C GLU A 36 -6.60 7.85 5.75
N CYS A 37 -7.62 8.33 5.02
CA CYS A 37 -7.40 8.96 3.73
C CYS A 37 -6.73 10.34 3.88
N PRO A 38 -5.57 10.60 3.24
CA PRO A 38 -4.86 11.87 3.37
C PRO A 38 -5.59 13.07 2.75
N LYS A 39 -6.59 12.84 1.87
CA LYS A 39 -7.36 13.91 1.22
C LYS A 39 -8.62 14.29 1.98
N CYS A 40 -9.34 13.31 2.52
CA CYS A 40 -10.66 13.55 3.14
C CYS A 40 -10.71 13.27 4.64
N GLY A 41 -9.62 12.77 5.24
CA GLY A 41 -9.49 12.54 6.68
C GLY A 41 -10.41 11.47 7.26
N ARG A 42 -10.94 10.57 6.43
CA ARG A 42 -11.85 9.49 6.88
C ARG A 42 -11.08 8.18 7.02
N GLU A 43 -11.37 7.47 8.09
CA GLU A 43 -10.86 6.12 8.32
C GLU A 43 -11.61 5.08 7.48
N MET A 44 -10.87 4.07 7.05
CA MET A 44 -11.42 2.90 6.38
C MET A 44 -10.64 1.65 6.74
N GLY A 45 -11.32 0.50 6.69
CA GLY A 45 -10.65 -0.78 6.80
C GLY A 45 -9.73 -1.01 5.60
N VAL A 46 -8.54 -1.55 5.86
CA VAL A 46 -7.61 -1.97 4.82
C VAL A 46 -7.39 -3.49 4.94
N SER A 47 -7.31 -4.17 3.80
CA SER A 47 -6.89 -5.56 3.73
C SER A 47 -5.62 -5.62 2.90
N LEU A 48 -4.54 -6.11 3.51
CA LEU A 48 -3.23 -6.18 2.88
C LEU A 48 -3.06 -7.54 2.22
N SER A 49 -2.76 -7.55 0.93
CA SER A 49 -2.34 -8.74 0.19
C SER A 49 -0.95 -8.45 -0.36
N ILE A 50 0.07 -9.08 0.21
CA ILE A 50 1.46 -8.74 -0.09
C ILE A 50 2.13 -9.86 -0.88
N GLU A 51 2.75 -9.52 -2.02
CA GLU A 51 3.51 -10.46 -2.84
C GLU A 51 4.95 -9.95 -3.03
N TYR A 52 5.91 -10.70 -2.50
CA TYR A 52 7.34 -10.40 -2.62
C TYR A 52 8.02 -11.46 -3.49
N LEU A 53 8.83 -11.02 -4.45
CA LEU A 53 9.67 -11.91 -5.25
C LEU A 53 11.12 -11.41 -5.22
N CYS A 54 12.01 -12.29 -4.79
CA CYS A 54 13.45 -12.07 -4.71
C CYS A 54 14.18 -12.99 -5.72
N TYR A 55 15.41 -12.65 -6.06
CA TYR A 55 16.24 -13.34 -7.06
C TYR A 55 17.64 -13.64 -6.52
N SER A 56 18.46 -14.36 -7.29
CA SER A 56 19.72 -14.92 -6.78
C SER A 56 20.75 -13.86 -6.40
N VAL A 57 21.60 -14.25 -5.46
CA VAL A 57 22.74 -13.50 -4.96
C VAL A 57 23.99 -14.23 -5.43
N ASP A 58 24.12 -14.42 -6.74
CA ASP A 58 25.33 -14.95 -7.37
C ASP A 58 26.17 -13.80 -7.95
#